data_AF-A0A0B2W4U1-F1
#
_entry.id   AF-A0A0B2W4U1-F1
#
_cell.length_a   1.000
_cell.length_b   1.000
_cell.length_c   1.000
_cell.angle_alpha   90.00
_cell.angle_beta   90.00
_cell.angle_gamma   90.00
#
_symmetry.space_group_name_H-M   'P 1'
#
loop_
_entity.id
_entity.type
_entity.pdbx_description
1 polymer ?
#
loop_
_entity_poly.entity_id
_entity_poly.type
_entity_poly.pdbx_seq_one_letter_code
_entity_poly.pdbx_strand_id
1 'polypeptide(L)'
;MGPATMTKTEEKPSSSSALTIIREVLNAGANSEGAEAKLERIMNDENSVVESVFAKRELSFTVFTQPDVNGNLQCLLKVIGPNGEANVFGGTGRTEQASRDSAARAAFVYLDTFIHAVSKTEQPQ
;
A
#
# COMPACT_ATOMS: atom_id res chain seq x y z
N MET A 1 2.39 -43.25 -24.31
CA MET A 1 1.64 -42.45 -23.33
C MET A 1 2.65 -41.61 -22.57
N GLY A 2 2.86 -40.36 -22.99
CA GLY A 2 3.74 -39.40 -22.29
C GLY A 2 2.87 -38.42 -21.50
N PRO A 3 3.31 -37.95 -20.31
CA PRO A 3 2.47 -37.10 -19.47
C PRO A 3 2.32 -35.71 -20.09
N ALA A 4 1.09 -35.21 -20.12
CA ALA A 4 0.76 -33.86 -20.50
C ALA A 4 1.28 -32.91 -19.40
N THR A 5 2.29 -32.12 -19.71
CA THR A 5 2.73 -31.00 -18.88
C THR A 5 1.65 -29.92 -18.96
N MET A 6 0.76 -29.88 -17.97
CA MET A 6 -0.12 -28.73 -17.77
C MET A 6 0.75 -27.53 -17.41
N THR A 7 0.98 -26.66 -18.39
CA THR A 7 1.47 -25.30 -18.15
C THR A 7 0.43 -24.58 -17.31
N LYS A 8 0.69 -24.50 -16.00
CA LYS A 8 -0.02 -23.61 -15.09
C LYS A 8 0.28 -22.19 -15.57
N THR A 9 -0.67 -21.59 -16.27
CA THR A 9 -0.63 -20.16 -16.61
C THR A 9 -0.53 -19.42 -15.28
N GLU A 10 0.66 -18.91 -14.95
CA GLU A 10 0.80 -17.88 -13.94
C GLU A 10 0.04 -16.66 -14.48
N GLU A 11 -1.18 -16.46 -13.97
CA GLU A 11 -1.88 -15.20 -14.15
C GLU A 11 -1.01 -14.11 -13.54
N LYS A 12 -0.28 -13.42 -14.42
CA LYS A 12 0.37 -12.16 -14.12
C LYS A 12 -0.66 -11.28 -13.42
N PRO A 13 -0.42 -10.78 -12.19
CA PRO A 13 -1.42 -9.98 -11.48
C PRO A 13 -1.77 -8.78 -12.35
N SER A 14 -3.00 -8.80 -12.87
CA SER A 14 -3.53 -7.74 -13.73
C SER A 14 -3.45 -6.41 -12.98
N SER A 15 -3.10 -5.32 -13.67
CA SER A 15 -3.14 -3.96 -13.11
C SER A 15 -4.47 -3.61 -12.43
N SER A 16 -5.55 -4.33 -12.78
CA SER A 16 -6.87 -4.20 -12.13
C SER A 16 -6.89 -4.66 -10.66
N SER A 17 -6.01 -5.56 -10.21
CA SER A 17 -6.00 -6.05 -8.83
C SER A 17 -5.54 -4.98 -7.83
N ALA A 18 -4.45 -4.27 -8.13
CA ALA A 18 -3.94 -3.22 -7.24
C ALA A 18 -4.89 -2.02 -7.16
N LEU A 19 -5.44 -1.59 -8.30
CA LEU A 19 -6.45 -0.51 -8.33
C LEU A 19 -7.71 -0.89 -7.54
N THR A 20 -8.10 -2.16 -7.57
CA THR A 20 -9.23 -2.67 -6.77
C THR A 20 -8.92 -2.59 -5.28
N ILE A 21 -7.73 -3.04 -4.87
CA ILE A 21 -7.30 -2.98 -3.45
C ILE A 21 -7.20 -1.54 -2.96
N ILE A 22 -6.63 -0.63 -3.77
CA ILE A 22 -6.55 0.80 -3.44
C ILE A 22 -7.95 1.36 -3.19
N ARG A 23 -8.90 1.12 -4.12
CA ARG A 23 -10.29 1.58 -3.96
C ARG A 23 -10.98 0.96 -2.76
N GLU A 24 -10.77 -0.32 -2.49
CA GLU A 24 -11.33 -1.01 -1.33
C GLU A 24 -10.90 -0.35 -0.02
N VAL A 25 -9.60 -0.08 0.14
CA VAL A 25 -9.04 0.58 1.33
C VAL A 25 -9.59 2.00 1.48
N LEU A 26 -9.73 2.75 0.39
CA LEU A 26 -10.24 4.12 0.44
C LEU A 26 -11.75 4.19 0.73
N ASN A 27 -12.53 3.26 0.16
CA ASN A 27 -13.97 3.17 0.40
C ASN A 27 -14.32 2.71 1.82
N ALA A 28 -13.41 2.03 2.52
CA ALA A 28 -13.56 1.71 3.94
C ALA A 28 -13.53 2.97 4.85
N GLY A 29 -13.24 4.15 4.29
CA GLY A 29 -13.34 5.42 5.00
C GLY A 29 -12.33 5.51 6.14
N ALA A 30 -12.80 5.73 7.36
CA ALA A 30 -11.95 5.77 8.56
C ALA A 30 -11.55 4.37 9.06
N ASN A 31 -12.17 3.30 8.56
CA ASN A 31 -11.76 1.95 8.90
C ASN A 31 -10.50 1.57 8.12
N SER A 32 -9.37 1.43 8.82
CA SER A 32 -8.09 1.05 8.24
C SER A 32 -7.76 -0.43 8.41
N GLU A 33 -8.65 -1.25 8.96
CA GLU A 33 -8.38 -2.64 9.29
C GLU A 33 -7.83 -3.45 8.09
N GLY A 34 -6.67 -4.08 8.30
CA GLY A 34 -5.98 -4.90 7.32
C GLY A 34 -5.30 -4.11 6.20
N ALA A 35 -5.18 -2.79 6.32
CA ALA A 35 -4.46 -1.97 5.35
C ALA A 35 -2.96 -2.30 5.29
N GLU A 36 -2.32 -2.70 6.40
CA GLU A 36 -0.91 -3.13 6.39
C GLU A 36 -0.72 -4.32 5.45
N ALA A 37 -1.47 -5.41 5.66
CA ALA A 37 -1.39 -6.61 4.83
C ALA A 37 -1.74 -6.34 3.35
N LYS A 38 -2.70 -5.45 3.08
CA LYS A 38 -3.06 -5.05 1.71
C LYS A 38 -1.93 -4.26 1.06
N LEU A 39 -1.26 -3.37 1.79
CA LEU A 39 -0.12 -2.60 1.28
C LEU A 39 1.06 -3.51 0.96
N GLU A 40 1.39 -4.44 1.87
CA GLU A 40 2.43 -5.44 1.63
C GLU A 40 2.15 -6.25 0.37
N ARG A 41 0.90 -6.68 0.19
CA ARG A 41 0.50 -7.41 -1.01
C ARG A 41 0.74 -6.60 -2.29
N ILE A 42 0.20 -5.39 -2.38
CA ILE A 42 0.32 -4.60 -3.62
C ILE A 42 1.75 -4.13 -3.91
N MET A 43 2.59 -3.99 -2.89
CA MET A 43 4.01 -3.66 -3.07
C MET A 43 4.84 -4.87 -3.52
N ASN A 44 4.36 -6.08 -3.29
CA ASN A 44 5.02 -7.31 -3.73
C ASN A 44 4.48 -7.84 -5.07
N ASP A 45 3.25 -7.47 -5.44
CA ASP A 45 2.68 -7.73 -6.75
C ASP A 45 3.45 -6.96 -7.85
N GLU A 46 3.67 -7.58 -9.01
CA GLU A 46 4.29 -6.93 -10.18
C GLU A 46 3.31 -5.92 -10.81
N ASN A 47 3.22 -4.73 -10.23
CA ASN A 47 2.35 -3.67 -10.69
C ASN A 47 3.13 -2.40 -11.01
N SER A 48 3.24 -2.07 -12.30
CA SER A 48 4.03 -0.93 -12.79
C SER A 48 3.62 0.42 -12.19
N VAL A 49 2.35 0.58 -11.84
CA VAL A 49 1.84 1.81 -11.21
C VAL A 49 2.32 1.91 -9.77
N VAL A 50 2.21 0.83 -8.99
CA VAL A 50 2.73 0.80 -7.62
C VAL A 50 4.24 0.96 -7.62
N GLU A 51 4.95 0.27 -8.51
CA GLU A 51 6.42 0.33 -8.66
C GLU A 51 6.93 1.73 -9.05
N SER A 52 6.11 2.51 -9.76
CA SER A 52 6.44 3.92 -10.09
C SER A 52 6.45 4.83 -8.87
N VAL A 53 5.84 4.40 -7.76
CA VAL A 53 5.72 5.18 -6.52
C VAL A 53 6.56 4.58 -5.39
N PHE A 54 6.53 3.25 -5.24
CA PHE A 54 7.15 2.51 -4.16
C PHE A 54 8.06 1.41 -4.70
N ALA A 55 9.28 1.34 -4.17
CA ALA A 55 10.19 0.25 -4.42
C ALA A 55 9.75 -1.01 -3.64
N LYS A 56 9.80 -2.17 -4.31
CA LYS A 56 9.50 -3.47 -3.71
C LYS A 56 10.50 -3.81 -2.59
N ARG A 57 10.07 -3.63 -1.35
CA ARG A 57 10.81 -3.92 -0.10
C ARG A 57 9.83 -4.18 1.05
N GLU A 58 10.33 -4.75 2.14
CA GLU A 58 9.57 -4.87 3.39
C GLU A 58 9.17 -3.48 3.93
N LEU A 59 7.97 -3.40 4.50
CA LEU A 59 7.49 -2.20 5.18
C LEU A 59 8.27 -1.97 6.47
N SER A 60 8.70 -0.73 6.70
CA SER A 60 9.44 -0.37 7.91
C SER A 60 8.55 0.48 8.83
N PHE A 61 8.12 -0.10 9.94
CA PHE A 61 7.30 0.57 10.94
C PHE A 61 8.13 0.99 12.16
N THR A 62 7.89 2.20 12.64
CA THR A 62 8.33 2.69 13.96
C THR A 62 7.09 2.96 14.81
N VAL A 63 6.88 2.14 15.84
CA VAL A 63 5.74 2.28 16.75
C VAL A 63 6.19 2.97 18.03
N PHE A 64 5.49 4.04 18.41
CA PHE A 64 5.72 4.72 19.67
C PHE A 64 4.88 4.06 20.76
N THR A 65 5.56 3.51 21.77
CA THR A 65 4.93 2.72 22.83
C THR A 65 4.19 3.56 23.87
N GLN A 66 4.45 4.88 23.92
CA GLN A 66 3.73 5.80 24.78
C GLN A 66 2.45 6.27 24.07
N PRO A 67 1.25 5.99 24.64
CA PRO A 67 0.01 6.50 24.09
C PRO A 67 -0.10 8.03 24.18
N ASP A 68 -0.85 8.62 23.26
CA ASP A 68 -1.23 10.03 23.29
C ASP A 68 -2.27 10.33 24.41
N VAL A 69 -2.69 11.60 24.51
CA VAL A 69 -3.69 12.05 25.50
C VAL A 69 -5.06 11.37 25.36
N ASN A 70 -5.33 10.75 24.20
CA ASN A 70 -6.57 10.02 23.92
C ASN A 70 -6.39 8.51 24.14
N GLY A 71 -5.19 8.05 24.51
CA GLY A 71 -4.85 6.64 24.67
C GLY A 71 -4.60 5.90 23.35
N ASN A 72 -4.24 6.60 22.28
CA ASN A 72 -3.85 5.99 21.01
C ASN A 72 -2.33 5.84 20.90
N LEU A 73 -1.87 4.72 20.37
CA LEU A 73 -0.50 4.54 19.92
C LEU A 73 -0.29 5.23 18.58
N GLN A 74 0.91 5.75 18.38
CA GLN A 74 1.33 6.41 17.15
C GLN A 74 2.30 5.50 16.39
N CYS A 75 2.23 5.52 15.07
CA CYS A 75 3.11 4.75 14.19
C CYS A 75 3.58 5.59 13.01
N LEU A 76 4.83 5.39 12.61
CA LEU A 76 5.36 5.87 11.35
C LEU A 76 5.69 4.68 10.45
N LEU A 77 5.13 4.69 9.25
CA LEU A 77 5.50 3.80 8.17
C LEU A 77 6.47 4.51 7.24
N LYS A 78 7.65 3.93 7.03
CA LYS A 78 8.62 4.36 6.02
C LYS A 78 8.56 3.44 4.80
N VAL A 79 8.32 4.01 3.63
CA VAL A 79 8.35 3.34 2.33
C VAL A 79 9.37 4.02 1.43
N ILE A 80 10.20 3.24 0.74
CA ILE A 80 11.21 3.78 -0.17
C ILE A 80 10.61 3.87 -1.57
N GLY A 81 10.79 4.99 -2.26
CA GLY A 81 10.44 5.15 -3.67
C GLY A 81 11.49 4.58 -4.62
N PRO A 82 11.19 4.46 -5.93
CA PRO A 82 12.12 3.90 -6.92
C PRO A 82 13.42 4.71 -7.09
N ASN A 83 13.40 6.00 -6.74
CA ASN A 83 14.58 6.88 -6.75
C ASN A 83 15.42 6.80 -5.45
N GLY A 84 15.03 5.94 -4.49
CA GLY A 84 15.70 5.81 -3.19
C GLY A 84 15.25 6.82 -2.14
N GLU A 85 14.34 7.75 -2.46
CA GLU A 85 13.79 8.70 -1.50
C GLU A 85 12.81 8.01 -0.54
N ALA A 86 12.76 8.49 0.70
CA ALA A 86 11.88 7.94 1.71
C ALA A 86 10.57 8.74 1.80
N ASN A 87 9.45 8.03 1.69
CA ASN A 87 8.13 8.53 2.03
C ASN A 87 7.78 8.04 3.44
N VAL A 88 7.31 8.95 4.30
CA VAL A 88 6.93 8.62 5.68
C VAL A 88 5.47 8.95 5.91
N PHE A 89 4.72 7.96 6.39
CA PHE A 89 3.28 8.05 6.62
C PHE A 89 2.97 7.83 8.09
N GLY A 90 2.17 8.72 8.67
CA GLY A 90 1.74 8.62 10.07
C GLY A 90 0.43 7.87 10.23
N GLY A 91 0.29 7.13 11.33
CA GLY A 91 -0.92 6.45 11.71
C GLY A 91 -1.13 6.47 13.22
N THR A 92 -2.39 6.33 13.64
CA THR A 92 -2.78 6.28 15.06
C THR A 92 -3.81 5.18 15.29
N GLY A 93 -3.76 4.50 16.43
CA GLY A 93 -4.74 3.48 16.76
C GLY A 93 -4.74 3.05 18.22
N ARG A 94 -5.82 2.40 18.67
CA ARG A 94 -5.94 1.88 20.04
C ARG A 94 -5.01 0.71 20.34
N THR A 95 -4.49 0.07 19.29
CA THR A 95 -3.50 -1.00 19.35
C THR A 95 -2.37 -0.70 18.39
N GLU A 96 -1.26 -1.42 18.55
CA GLU A 96 -0.13 -1.34 17.61
C GLU A 96 -0.59 -1.64 16.19
N GLN A 97 -1.31 -2.75 15.98
CA GLN A 97 -1.84 -3.13 14.68
C GLN A 97 -2.73 -2.04 14.08
N ALA A 98 -3.63 -1.45 14.86
CA ALA A 98 -4.50 -0.38 14.38
C ALA A 98 -3.70 0.87 13.96
N SER A 99 -2.61 1.18 14.68
CA SER A 99 -1.74 2.31 14.32
C SER A 99 -0.95 2.05 13.03
N ARG A 100 -0.50 0.81 12.79
CA ARG A 100 0.17 0.40 11.55
C ARG A 100 -0.77 0.41 10.36
N ASP A 101 -1.96 -0.17 10.53
CA ASP A 101 -3.05 -0.14 9.55
C ASP A 101 -3.41 1.31 9.16
N SER A 102 -3.51 2.21 10.14
CA SER A 102 -3.73 3.63 9.90
C SER A 102 -2.61 4.27 9.07
N ALA A 103 -1.35 3.96 9.36
CA ALA A 103 -0.20 4.47 8.62
C ALA A 103 -0.15 3.91 7.19
N ALA A 104 -0.46 2.61 7.02
CA ALA A 104 -0.56 1.97 5.71
C ALA A 104 -1.70 2.59 4.87
N ARG A 105 -2.84 2.89 5.49
CA ARG A 105 -3.95 3.60 4.83
C ARG A 105 -3.50 4.98 4.32
N ALA A 106 -2.67 5.71 5.07
CA ALA A 106 -2.12 6.99 4.59
C ALA A 106 -1.24 6.80 3.34
N ALA A 107 -0.48 5.70 3.23
CA ALA A 107 0.24 5.36 2.01
C ALA A 107 -0.69 5.06 0.81
N PHE A 108 -1.85 4.41 1.04
CA PHE A 108 -2.87 4.22 0.01
C PHE A 108 -3.47 5.52 -0.52
N VAL A 109 -3.71 6.51 0.37
CA VAL A 109 -4.17 7.84 -0.05
C VAL A 109 -3.13 8.51 -0.96
N TYR A 110 -1.85 8.36 -0.63
CA TYR A 110 -0.77 8.89 -1.46
C TYR A 110 -0.70 8.20 -2.83
N LEU A 111 -0.79 6.87 -2.87
CA LEU A 111 -0.86 6.11 -4.13
C LEU A 111 -2.00 6.59 -5.03
N ASP A 112 -3.21 6.71 -4.47
CA ASP A 112 -4.37 7.18 -5.23
C ASP A 112 -4.20 8.60 -5.76
N THR A 113 -3.64 9.50 -4.94
CA THR A 113 -3.32 10.87 -5.36
C THR A 113 -2.34 10.88 -6.52
N PHE A 114 -1.29 10.05 -6.45
CA PHE A 114 -0.29 9.94 -7.50
C PHE A 114 -0.90 9.40 -8.81
N ILE A 115 -1.71 8.34 -8.72
CA ILE A 115 -2.39 7.73 -9.87
C ILE A 115 -3.27 8.76 -10.59
N HIS A 116 -4.08 9.51 -9.84
CA HIS A 116 -4.94 10.54 -10.41
C HIS A 116 -4.14 11.72 -11.01
N ALA A 117 -2.97 12.05 -10.47
CA ALA A 117 -2.10 13.08 -11.03
C ALA A 117 -1.51 12.64 -12.38
N VAL A 118 -0.99 11.41 -12.47
CA VAL A 118 -0.41 10.85 -13.70
C VAL A 118 -1.48 10.71 -14.79
N SER A 119 -2.70 10.27 -14.46
CA SER A 119 -3.80 10.18 -15.44
C SER A 119 -4.22 11.52 -16.05
N LYS A 120 -4.00 12.65 -15.36
CA LYS A 120 -4.31 13.99 -15.87
C LYS A 120 -3.23 14.53 -16.80
N THR A 121 -1.98 14.10 -16.64
CA THR A 121 -0.86 14.54 -17.49
C THR A 121 -0.83 13.86 -18.87
N GLU A 122 -1.59 12.79 -19.08
CA GLU A 122 -1.67 12.05 -20.34
C GLU A 122 -2.81 12.47 -21.28
N GLN A 123 -3.62 13.48 -20.92
CA GLN A 123 -4.60 14.06 -21.85
C GLN A 123 -3.96 15.20 -22.64
N PRO A 124 -3.69 15.05 -23.96
CA PRO A 124 -3.24 16.15 -24.79
C PRO A 124 -4.35 17.18 -24.93
N GLN A 125 -3.99 18.47 -24.81
CA GLN A 125 -4.83 19.59 -25.25
C GLN A 125 -5.12 19.52 -26.76
#